data_AF-A0A974SAY1-F1
#
_entry.id   AF-A0A974SAY1-F1
#
_cell.length_a   1.000
_cell.length_b   1.000
_cell.length_c   1.000
_cell.angle_alpha   90.00
_cell.angle_beta   90.00
_cell.angle_gamma   90.00
#
_symmetry.space_group_name_H-M   'P 1'
#
loop_
_entity.id
_entity.type
_entity.pdbx_description
1 polymer ?
#
loop_
_entity_poly.entity_id
_entity_poly.type
_entity_poly.pdbx_seq_one_letter_code
_entity_poly.pdbx_strand_id
1 'polypeptide(L)'
;MIHGGCWLADLPGTELMDYVSDDLRKDGVAVWNLEYRRIGHDGGGWPGTFTDVAAGADHVRELAKTYRLDLNNVVFAGHSAGGHLALWASKASPCAGKPLPAEGRREPGRDHRPGRLSRDRPRRVRRTGHHRRPDRSAVPQDQGSLWRALAGRHAAAGRAPGGDLRELDPIVPPRFGAAYAASAKAAGDPVTALNLKGAGHFELIDPKAPAWAVIKAQIKSLLD
;
A
#
# COMPACT_ATOMS: atom_id res chain seq x y z
N MET A 1 5.05 -3.36 -2.66
CA MET A 1 3.84 -2.81 -3.32
C MET A 1 2.61 -3.45 -2.70
N ILE A 2 1.62 -2.66 -2.27
CA ILE A 2 0.41 -3.15 -1.61
C ILE A 2 -0.83 -2.56 -2.28
N HIS A 3 -1.74 -3.44 -2.73
CA HIS A 3 -2.93 -3.03 -3.46
C HIS A 3 -4.03 -2.47 -2.55
N GLY A 4 -4.94 -1.72 -3.16
CA GLY A 4 -6.16 -1.19 -2.54
C GLY A 4 -7.29 -2.21 -2.47
N GLY A 5 -8.51 -1.79 -2.82
CA GLY A 5 -9.70 -2.65 -2.76
C GLY A 5 -10.47 -2.54 -1.44
N CYS A 6 -10.39 -1.38 -0.76
CA CYS A 6 -11.13 -1.08 0.48
C CYS A 6 -11.04 -2.17 1.56
N TRP A 7 -9.96 -2.95 1.59
CA TRP A 7 -9.79 -4.13 2.45
C TRP A 7 -10.86 -5.23 2.24
N LEU A 8 -11.65 -5.22 1.16
CA LEU A 8 -12.77 -6.15 0.95
C LEU A 8 -12.39 -7.28 0.00
N ALA A 9 -12.70 -8.52 0.39
CA ALA A 9 -12.43 -9.72 -0.40
C ALA A 9 -13.08 -9.69 -1.79
N ASP A 10 -14.28 -9.09 -1.90
CA ASP A 10 -15.05 -9.00 -3.14
C ASP A 10 -14.52 -7.96 -4.14
N LEU A 11 -13.56 -7.14 -3.71
CA LEU A 11 -12.88 -6.18 -4.56
C LEU A 11 -11.55 -6.73 -5.09
N PRO A 12 -11.10 -6.23 -6.26
CA PRO A 12 -9.84 -6.66 -6.86
C PRO A 12 -8.63 -6.56 -5.90
N GLY A 13 -7.71 -7.52 -6.03
CA GLY A 13 -6.51 -7.67 -5.22
C GLY A 13 -5.25 -7.10 -5.89
N THR A 14 -4.19 -7.91 -5.95
CA THR A 14 -2.89 -7.55 -6.53
C THR A 14 -2.98 -7.04 -7.96
N GLU A 15 -3.98 -7.46 -8.73
CA GLU A 15 -4.22 -7.04 -10.11
C GLU A 15 -4.42 -5.53 -10.27
N LEU A 16 -4.82 -4.81 -9.22
CA LEU A 16 -4.87 -3.34 -9.22
C LEU A 16 -3.48 -2.71 -9.41
N MET A 17 -2.43 -3.39 -8.93
CA MET A 17 -1.06 -2.86 -8.93
C MET A 17 -0.18 -3.52 -9.98
N ASP A 18 -0.68 -4.50 -10.76
CA ASP A 18 0.14 -5.26 -11.71
C ASP A 18 0.79 -4.36 -12.77
N TYR A 19 0.03 -3.42 -13.32
CA TYR A 19 0.51 -2.53 -14.39
C TYR A 19 1.63 -1.60 -13.92
N VAL A 20 1.46 -0.98 -12.75
CA VAL A 20 2.49 -0.10 -12.17
C VAL A 20 3.69 -0.87 -11.63
N SER A 21 3.47 -2.09 -11.15
CA SER A 21 4.55 -2.99 -10.75
C SER A 21 5.39 -3.39 -11.97
N ASP A 22 4.74 -3.70 -13.10
CA ASP A 22 5.42 -3.99 -14.36
C ASP A 22 6.18 -2.79 -14.93
N ASP A 23 5.60 -1.59 -14.80
CA ASP A 23 6.24 -0.35 -15.25
C ASP A 23 7.49 0.03 -14.42
N LEU A 24 7.47 -0.16 -13.10
CA LEU A 24 8.66 -0.03 -12.24
C LEU A 24 9.71 -1.11 -12.57
N ARG A 25 9.28 -2.34 -12.82
CA ARG A 25 10.15 -3.45 -13.19
C ARG A 25 10.92 -3.18 -14.49
N LYS A 26 10.28 -2.56 -15.49
CA LYS A 26 10.94 -2.14 -16.75
C LYS A 26 12.05 -1.11 -16.52
N ASP A 27 11.97 -0.36 -15.43
CA ASP A 27 12.97 0.62 -14.99
C ASP A 27 14.03 0.02 -14.05
N GLY A 28 14.11 -1.31 -13.93
CA GLY A 28 15.13 -1.99 -13.13
C GLY A 28 14.81 -2.11 -11.64
N VAL A 29 13.61 -1.68 -11.20
CA VAL A 29 13.19 -1.80 -9.80
C VAL A 29 12.65 -3.21 -9.53
N ALA A 30 13.16 -3.89 -8.51
CA ALA A 30 12.57 -5.13 -8.02
C ALA A 30 11.27 -4.83 -7.27
N VAL A 31 10.13 -5.38 -7.73
CA VAL A 31 8.81 -5.12 -7.13
C VAL A 31 8.23 -6.40 -6.52
N TRP A 32 7.95 -6.34 -5.22
CA TRP A 32 7.15 -7.34 -4.51
C TRP A 32 5.68 -6.86 -4.43
N ASN A 33 4.81 -7.43 -5.26
CA ASN A 33 3.37 -7.13 -5.27
C ASN A 33 2.64 -8.08 -4.30
N LEU A 34 2.46 -7.61 -3.07
CA LEU A 34 2.04 -8.39 -1.91
C LEU A 34 0.51 -8.56 -1.88
N GLU A 35 0.07 -9.79 -1.57
CA GLU A 35 -1.32 -10.13 -1.29
C GLU A 35 -1.53 -10.33 0.23
N TYR A 36 -2.73 -10.03 0.72
CA TYR A 36 -3.14 -10.11 2.12
C TYR A 36 -4.61 -10.55 2.26
N ARG A 37 -4.95 -11.26 3.34
CA ARG A 37 -6.35 -11.56 3.65
C ARG A 37 -7.12 -10.27 3.88
N ARG A 38 -8.32 -10.19 3.30
CA ARG A 38 -9.22 -9.04 3.30
C ARG A 38 -10.48 -9.38 4.09
N ILE A 39 -11.22 -8.38 4.55
CA ILE A 39 -12.54 -8.53 5.16
C ILE A 39 -13.44 -9.34 4.20
N GLY A 40 -13.95 -10.47 4.67
CA GLY A 40 -14.69 -11.45 3.88
C GLY A 40 -13.89 -12.73 3.58
N HIS A 41 -12.56 -12.71 3.69
CA HIS A 41 -11.74 -13.93 3.81
C HIS A 41 -11.75 -14.42 5.26
N ASP A 42 -11.58 -15.73 5.46
CA ASP A 42 -11.37 -16.30 6.78
C ASP A 42 -10.10 -15.72 7.44
N GLY A 43 -10.23 -15.22 8.66
CA GLY A 43 -9.18 -14.48 9.37
C GLY A 43 -8.79 -13.13 8.75
N GLY A 44 -9.55 -12.58 7.80
CA GLY A 44 -9.32 -11.25 7.25
C GLY A 44 -9.83 -10.11 8.14
N GLY A 45 -9.30 -8.90 7.97
CA GLY A 45 -9.52 -7.78 8.88
C GLY A 45 -8.48 -7.74 10.00
N TRP A 46 -8.72 -6.96 11.05
CA TRP A 46 -7.82 -6.98 12.20
C TRP A 46 -7.95 -8.29 13.01
N PRO A 47 -6.85 -8.95 13.42
CA PRO A 47 -5.45 -8.62 13.13
C PRO A 47 -4.90 -9.26 11.85
N GLY A 48 -5.59 -10.23 11.24
CA GLY A 48 -5.00 -11.08 10.21
C GLY A 48 -4.52 -10.37 8.93
N THR A 49 -5.22 -9.34 8.45
CA THR A 49 -4.75 -8.47 7.34
C THR A 49 -3.37 -7.86 7.65
N PHE A 50 -3.18 -7.39 8.88
CA PHE A 50 -1.95 -6.73 9.31
C PHE A 50 -0.83 -7.76 9.52
N THR A 51 -1.17 -8.92 10.08
CA THR A 51 -0.25 -10.06 10.18
C THR A 51 0.26 -10.49 8.80
N ASP A 52 -0.62 -10.60 7.81
CA ASP A 52 -0.24 -11.01 6.44
C ASP A 52 0.67 -9.97 5.79
N VAL A 53 0.35 -8.68 5.92
CA VAL A 53 1.18 -7.60 5.39
C VAL A 53 2.57 -7.59 6.03
N ALA A 54 2.66 -7.75 7.36
CA ALA A 54 3.94 -7.81 8.04
C ALA A 54 4.75 -9.05 7.61
N ALA A 55 4.12 -10.23 7.57
CA ALA A 55 4.77 -11.46 7.14
C ALA A 55 5.26 -11.38 5.69
N GLY A 56 4.44 -10.84 4.77
CA GLY A 56 4.84 -10.67 3.39
C GLY A 56 5.92 -9.60 3.19
N ALA A 57 5.97 -8.56 4.02
CA ALA A 57 7.06 -7.59 4.03
C ALA A 57 8.37 -8.22 4.52
N ASP A 58 8.32 -9.01 5.59
CA ASP A 58 9.49 -9.70 6.14
C ASP A 58 9.99 -10.80 5.19
N HIS A 59 9.11 -11.41 4.39
CA HIS A 59 9.47 -12.41 3.39
C HIS A 59 10.44 -11.90 2.32
N VAL A 60 10.56 -10.58 2.13
CA VAL A 60 11.57 -9.99 1.23
C VAL A 60 13.00 -10.40 1.64
N ARG A 61 13.25 -10.67 2.93
CA ARG A 61 14.54 -11.17 3.44
C ARG A 61 14.86 -12.58 2.93
N GLU A 62 13.83 -13.42 2.79
CA GLU A 62 13.98 -14.76 2.22
C GLU A 62 14.21 -14.68 0.71
N LEU A 63 13.49 -13.78 0.03
CA LEU A 63 13.72 -13.51 -1.40
C LEU A 63 15.15 -13.02 -1.65
N ALA A 64 15.73 -12.20 -0.77
CA ALA A 64 17.10 -11.70 -0.90
C ALA A 64 18.18 -12.79 -0.83
N LYS A 65 17.87 -14.00 -0.32
CA LYS A 65 18.78 -15.15 -0.36
C LYS A 65 18.90 -15.74 -1.77
N THR A 66 17.86 -15.58 -2.58
CA THR A 66 17.77 -16.12 -3.95
C THR A 66 18.04 -15.06 -5.01
N TYR A 67 17.54 -13.85 -4.77
CA TYR A 67 17.67 -12.70 -5.65
C TYR A 67 18.64 -11.70 -5.02
N ARG A 68 19.49 -11.05 -5.82
CA ARG A 68 20.42 -10.01 -5.34
C ARG A 68 19.67 -8.72 -5.01
N LEU A 69 18.88 -8.73 -3.94
CA LEU A 69 18.12 -7.58 -3.45
C LEU A 69 18.94 -6.80 -2.43
N ASP A 70 19.00 -5.47 -2.57
CA ASP A 70 19.56 -4.60 -1.55
C ASP A 70 18.51 -4.30 -0.48
N LEU A 71 18.65 -4.92 0.68
CA LEU A 71 17.72 -4.75 1.79
C LEU A 71 17.92 -3.44 2.57
N ASN A 72 18.98 -2.68 2.27
CA ASN A 72 19.13 -1.32 2.81
C ASN A 72 18.29 -0.30 2.03
N ASN A 73 17.75 -0.73 0.88
CA ASN A 73 17.10 0.12 -0.08
C ASN A 73 15.71 -0.42 -0.44
N VAL A 74 14.80 -0.31 0.52
CA VAL A 74 13.44 -0.88 0.43
C VAL A 74 12.41 0.23 0.61
N VAL A 75 11.49 0.30 -0.35
CA VAL A 75 10.40 1.27 -0.36
C VAL A 75 9.05 0.58 -0.23
N PHE A 76 8.23 1.02 0.73
CA PHE A 76 6.84 0.62 0.87
C PHE A 76 5.94 1.57 0.11
N ALA A 77 5.34 1.08 -0.98
CA ALA A 77 4.34 1.81 -1.76
C ALA A 77 3.01 1.05 -1.76
N GLY A 78 1.90 1.79 -1.74
CA GLY A 78 0.57 1.24 -1.88
C GLY A 78 -0.47 2.27 -2.27
N HIS A 79 -1.61 1.79 -2.76
CA HIS A 79 -2.70 2.64 -3.27
C HIS A 79 -3.97 2.45 -2.45
N SER A 80 -4.71 3.53 -2.17
CA SER A 80 -5.98 3.49 -1.44
C SER A 80 -5.81 2.79 -0.08
N ALA A 81 -6.61 1.76 0.21
CA ALA A 81 -6.45 0.89 1.38
C ALA A 81 -5.02 0.30 1.54
N GLY A 82 -4.33 0.04 0.43
CA GLY A 82 -2.93 -0.41 0.42
C GLY A 82 -1.94 0.68 0.77
N GLY A 83 -2.25 1.95 0.52
CA GLY A 83 -1.44 3.08 0.98
C GLY A 83 -1.44 3.19 2.50
N HIS A 84 -2.60 2.97 3.11
CA HIS A 84 -2.72 2.85 4.57
C HIS A 84 -1.90 1.67 5.12
N LEU A 85 -1.99 0.49 4.49
CA LEU A 85 -1.22 -0.69 4.93
C LEU A 85 0.29 -0.52 4.73
N ALA A 86 0.72 0.12 3.63
CA ALA A 86 2.13 0.43 3.38
C ALA A 86 2.69 1.37 4.43
N LEU A 87 1.89 2.36 4.83
CA LEU A 87 2.19 3.27 5.91
C LEU A 87 2.42 2.53 7.22
N TRP A 88 1.49 1.68 7.60
CA TRP A 88 1.59 0.89 8.83
C TRP A 88 2.79 -0.08 8.78
N ALA A 89 2.95 -0.82 7.69
CA ALA A 89 3.91 -1.91 7.56
C ALA A 89 5.36 -1.45 7.72
N SER A 90 5.66 -0.28 7.20
CA SER A 90 6.98 0.32 7.28
C SER A 90 7.46 0.71 8.69
N LYS A 91 6.54 0.85 9.64
CA LYS A 91 6.83 1.16 11.03
C LYS A 91 6.83 -0.11 11.86
N ALA A 92 6.08 -1.11 11.40
CA ALA A 92 6.01 -2.43 12.01
C ALA A 92 7.15 -3.36 11.58
N SER A 93 7.65 -3.23 10.34
CA SER A 93 8.62 -4.17 9.78
C SER A 93 10.05 -3.83 10.18
N PRO A 94 10.84 -4.83 10.63
CA PRO A 94 12.27 -4.67 10.87
C PRO A 94 13.09 -4.26 9.64
N CYS A 95 12.52 -4.34 8.42
CA CYS A 95 13.16 -3.83 7.20
C CYS A 95 13.30 -2.29 7.18
N ALA A 96 12.65 -1.59 8.10
CA ALA A 96 12.80 -0.14 8.31
C ALA A 96 13.71 0.22 9.50
N GLY A 97 14.36 -0.77 10.12
CA GLY A 97 15.17 -0.60 11.34
C GLY A 97 14.43 -1.03 12.61
N LYS A 98 15.12 -1.86 13.40
CA LYS A 98 14.77 -2.60 14.65
C LYS A 98 13.39 -3.32 14.68
N PRO A 99 13.35 -4.64 15.01
CA PRO A 99 12.09 -5.38 15.13
C PRO A 99 11.22 -4.87 16.28
N LEU A 100 9.90 -4.84 16.08
CA LEU A 100 8.95 -4.73 17.19
C LEU A 100 9.00 -5.99 18.09
N PRO A 101 8.71 -5.85 19.40
CA PRO A 101 8.69 -6.97 20.35
C PRO A 101 7.71 -8.06 19.91
N ALA A 102 8.08 -9.32 20.17
CA ALA A 102 7.39 -10.51 19.72
C ALA A 102 6.05 -10.83 20.45
N GLU A 103 5.50 -9.91 21.22
CA GLU A 103 4.29 -10.18 22.01
C GLU A 103 3.03 -10.17 21.12
N GLY A 104 2.44 -11.35 20.95
CA GLY A 104 1.19 -11.55 20.21
C GLY A 104 1.31 -12.39 18.94
N ARG A 105 2.51 -12.87 18.56
CA ARG A 105 2.66 -13.83 17.45
C ARG A 105 2.06 -15.18 17.86
N ARG A 106 0.78 -15.40 17.58
CA ARG A 106 0.28 -16.76 17.37
C ARG A 106 0.73 -17.18 15.97
N GLU A 107 1.42 -18.30 15.89
CA GLU A 107 1.75 -19.01 14.65
C GLU A 107 0.52 -19.00 13.72
N PRO A 108 0.57 -18.34 12.55
CA PRO A 108 -0.55 -18.38 11.63
C PRO A 108 -0.71 -19.82 11.13
N GLY A 109 -1.94 -20.33 11.21
CA GLY A 109 -2.32 -21.55 10.49
C GLY A 109 -1.90 -21.42 9.02
N ARG A 110 -1.34 -22.50 8.46
CA ARG A 110 -0.67 -22.59 7.16
C ARG A 110 -1.59 -22.26 5.96
N ASP A 111 -2.01 -21.02 5.82
CA ASP A 111 -2.61 -20.49 4.58
C ASP A 111 -1.93 -19.17 4.18
N HIS A 112 -0.62 -19.24 3.95
CA HIS A 112 0.12 -18.16 3.32
C HIS A 112 -0.20 -18.15 1.83
N ARG A 113 -1.06 -17.22 1.38
CA ARG A 113 -1.20 -16.96 -0.05
C ARG A 113 0.04 -16.21 -0.54
N PRO A 114 0.77 -16.74 -1.53
CA PRO A 114 2.00 -16.10 -1.98
C PRO A 114 1.69 -14.77 -2.67
N GLY A 115 2.41 -13.71 -2.28
CA GLY A 115 2.57 -12.54 -3.12
C GLY A 115 3.22 -12.93 -4.45
N ARG A 116 2.92 -12.19 -5.52
CA ARG A 116 3.53 -12.47 -6.83
C ARG A 116 4.80 -11.65 -6.97
N LEU A 117 5.94 -12.35 -7.01
CA LEU A 117 7.13 -11.80 -7.65
C LEU A 117 6.91 -11.92 -9.16
N SER A 118 6.92 -10.78 -9.86
CA SER A 118 6.47 -10.76 -11.26
C SER A 118 7.45 -11.52 -12.18
N ARG A 119 7.07 -12.76 -12.52
CA ARG A 119 7.49 -13.52 -13.71
C ARG A 119 6.26 -14.27 -14.26
N ASP A 120 5.96 -14.03 -15.53
CA ASP A 120 5.01 -14.70 -16.45
C ASP A 120 3.52 -14.30 -16.55
N ARG A 121 3.01 -14.49 -17.79
CA ARG A 121 1.81 -13.94 -18.48
C ARG A 121 0.44 -14.40 -17.92
N PRO A 122 -0.67 -13.63 -18.15
CA PRO A 122 -1.95 -13.87 -17.49
C PRO A 122 -2.83 -14.95 -18.15
N ARG A 123 -3.58 -15.69 -17.31
CA ARG A 123 -4.77 -16.49 -17.68
C ARG A 123 -6.03 -15.80 -17.16
N ARG A 124 -7.10 -15.79 -17.97
CA ARG A 124 -8.43 -15.20 -17.68
C ARG A 124 -9.18 -15.95 -16.58
N VAL A 125 -9.90 -15.22 -15.72
CA VAL A 125 -10.93 -15.77 -14.83
C VAL A 125 -12.27 -15.02 -15.03
N ARG A 126 -13.35 -15.80 -15.08
CA ARG A 126 -14.77 -15.38 -15.20
C ARG A 126 -15.34 -15.05 -13.81
N ARG A 127 -16.26 -14.08 -13.74
CA ARG A 127 -16.87 -13.54 -12.51
C ARG A 127 -18.34 -13.97 -12.42
N THR A 128 -18.81 -14.42 -11.25
CA THR A 128 -20.25 -14.51 -10.90
C THR A 128 -20.44 -14.24 -9.41
N GLY A 129 -21.46 -13.43 -9.07
CA GLY A 129 -22.08 -13.42 -7.74
C GLY A 129 -22.17 -12.05 -7.06
N HIS A 130 -23.39 -11.55 -6.85
CA HIS A 130 -23.74 -10.36 -6.08
C HIS A 130 -23.58 -10.61 -4.57
N HIS A 131 -22.92 -9.71 -3.81
CA HIS A 131 -22.94 -9.75 -2.35
C HIS A 131 -23.14 -8.38 -1.67
N ARG A 132 -23.89 -8.43 -0.56
CA ARG A 132 -24.28 -7.35 0.34
C ARG A 132 -23.06 -6.57 0.85
N ARG A 133 -23.24 -5.27 1.10
CA ARG A 133 -22.22 -4.39 1.70
C ARG A 133 -21.70 -5.00 3.02
N PRO A 134 -20.40 -5.34 3.13
CA PRO A 134 -19.82 -5.85 4.36
C PRO A 134 -19.75 -4.76 5.43
N ASP A 135 -19.89 -5.17 6.69
CA ASP A 135 -19.73 -4.30 7.85
C ASP A 135 -18.27 -3.79 7.96
N ARG A 136 -18.11 -2.46 8.00
CA ARG A 136 -16.80 -1.77 8.07
C ARG A 136 -16.26 -1.65 9.50
N SER A 137 -17.01 -2.13 10.51
CA SER A 137 -16.61 -2.12 11.93
C SER A 137 -15.40 -3.00 12.24
N ALA A 138 -15.06 -3.96 11.37
CA ALA A 138 -13.91 -4.85 11.51
C ALA A 138 -12.53 -4.17 11.25
N VAL A 139 -12.55 -2.91 10.82
CA VAL A 139 -11.39 -2.01 10.96
C VAL A 139 -11.62 -1.23 12.24
N PRO A 140 -10.79 -1.39 13.29
CA PRO A 140 -10.99 -0.67 14.55
C PRO A 140 -11.13 0.83 14.30
N GLN A 141 -12.31 1.40 14.60
CA GLN A 141 -12.55 2.84 14.49
C GLN A 141 -11.87 3.63 15.62
N ASP A 142 -11.59 2.96 16.74
CA ASP A 142 -11.04 3.54 17.98
C ASP A 142 -9.50 3.51 18.04
N GLN A 143 -8.85 3.64 16.89
CA GLN A 143 -7.41 3.81 16.77
C GLN A 143 -7.09 5.27 16.39
N GLY A 144 -7.83 6.23 16.95
CA GLY A 144 -7.64 7.68 16.73
C GLY A 144 -6.21 8.17 17.01
N SER A 145 -5.42 7.39 17.74
CA SER A 145 -3.99 7.59 18.05
C SER A 145 -3.02 6.92 17.06
N LEU A 146 -3.48 5.96 16.24
CA LEU A 146 -2.64 5.15 15.33
C LEU A 146 -2.54 5.76 13.92
N TRP A 147 -3.14 6.93 13.69
CA TRP A 147 -2.95 7.78 12.51
C TRP A 147 -1.58 8.45 12.42
N ARG A 148 -0.70 8.23 13.41
CA ARG A 148 0.66 8.79 13.45
C ARG A 148 1.68 7.66 13.37
N ALA A 149 2.12 7.29 12.17
CA ALA A 149 3.48 6.78 11.94
C ALA A 149 3.73 6.47 10.44
N LEU A 150 4.69 7.19 9.84
CA LEU A 150 5.22 7.06 8.46
C LEU A 150 6.11 5.85 8.16
N ALA A 151 5.83 5.20 7.03
CA ALA A 151 6.84 4.67 6.11
C ALA A 151 7.63 5.77 5.50
N GLY A 152 8.93 5.57 5.35
CA GLY A 152 9.85 6.51 4.72
C GLY A 152 9.23 7.27 3.54
N ARG A 153 9.27 8.60 3.66
CA ARG A 153 9.20 9.59 2.58
C ARG A 153 8.20 9.27 1.46
N HIS A 154 6.91 9.58 1.61
CA HIS A 154 6.01 9.56 0.45
C HIS A 154 4.96 10.67 0.39
N ALA A 155 4.71 11.01 -0.88
CA ALA A 155 3.77 11.94 -1.47
C ALA A 155 2.34 11.90 -0.90
N ALA A 156 1.97 12.94 -0.16
CA ALA A 156 0.58 13.26 0.15
C ALA A 156 -0.02 14.25 -0.86
N ALA A 157 -1.14 13.91 -1.50
CA ALA A 157 -1.88 14.88 -2.32
C ALA A 157 -2.52 15.96 -1.43
N GLY A 158 -2.00 17.19 -1.53
CA GLY A 158 -2.47 18.36 -0.77
C GLY A 158 -3.27 19.34 -1.63
N ARG A 159 -4.33 19.91 -1.07
CA ARG A 159 -5.27 20.87 -1.70
C ARG A 159 -4.62 22.22 -2.03
N ALA A 160 -5.03 22.85 -3.15
CA ALA A 160 -4.76 24.26 -3.43
C ALA A 160 -5.88 25.17 -2.86
N PRO A 161 -5.58 26.37 -2.33
CA PRO A 161 -6.62 27.32 -1.94
C PRO A 161 -7.32 27.89 -3.19
N GLY A 162 -8.66 27.83 -3.23
CA GLY A 162 -9.48 28.59 -4.20
C GLY A 162 -9.87 27.92 -5.53
N GLY A 163 -9.65 26.61 -5.71
CA GLY A 163 -10.13 25.87 -6.90
C GLY A 163 -11.50 25.23 -6.70
N ASP A 164 -12.25 25.07 -7.80
CA ASP A 164 -13.58 24.44 -7.91
C ASP A 164 -13.77 23.22 -6.98
N LEU A 165 -14.91 23.15 -6.29
CA LEU A 165 -15.18 22.32 -5.11
C LEU A 165 -15.29 20.80 -5.38
N ARG A 166 -14.97 20.33 -6.59
CA ARG A 166 -14.97 18.91 -6.91
C ARG A 166 -13.61 18.32 -6.57
N GLU A 167 -13.56 17.57 -5.46
CA GLU A 167 -12.43 16.67 -5.23
C GLU A 167 -12.38 15.66 -6.38
N LEU A 168 -11.28 15.69 -7.15
CA LEU A 168 -11.09 14.79 -8.30
C LEU A 168 -11.04 13.32 -7.87
N ASP A 169 -10.66 13.06 -6.62
CA ASP A 169 -10.78 11.76 -5.96
C ASP A 169 -11.93 11.77 -4.94
N PRO A 170 -13.15 11.35 -5.33
CA PRO A 170 -14.28 11.25 -4.42
C PRO A 170 -14.25 9.98 -3.55
N ILE A 171 -13.32 9.05 -3.80
CA ILE A 171 -13.21 7.78 -3.07
C ILE A 171 -12.32 7.97 -1.85
N VAL A 172 -11.13 8.55 -2.07
CA VAL A 172 -10.19 8.96 -1.02
C VAL A 172 -9.87 10.44 -1.22
N PRO A 173 -10.74 11.34 -0.72
CA PRO A 173 -10.52 12.78 -0.66
C PRO A 173 -9.06 13.19 -0.38
N PRO A 174 -8.46 14.11 -1.17
CA PRO A 174 -7.08 14.58 -0.96
C PRO A 174 -6.82 15.12 0.44
N ARG A 175 -7.86 15.61 1.13
CA ARG A 175 -7.78 16.05 2.52
C ARG A 175 -7.16 15.01 3.48
N PHE A 176 -7.31 13.70 3.22
CA PHE A 176 -6.70 12.67 4.06
C PHE A 176 -5.17 12.69 3.95
N GLY A 177 -4.64 12.77 2.74
CA GLY A 177 -3.20 12.94 2.52
C GLY A 177 -2.70 14.25 3.12
N ALA A 178 -3.43 15.36 2.91
CA ALA A 178 -3.06 16.66 3.45
C ALA A 178 -2.99 16.68 4.99
N ALA A 179 -4.00 16.12 5.67
CA ALA A 179 -4.04 16.03 7.13
C ALA A 179 -2.89 15.17 7.68
N TYR A 180 -2.56 14.09 6.97
CA TYR A 180 -1.43 13.26 7.30
C TYR A 180 -0.09 13.98 7.17
N ALA A 181 0.16 14.65 6.04
CA ALA A 181 1.39 15.40 5.82
C ALA A 181 1.57 16.53 6.84
N ALA A 182 0.48 17.22 7.20
CA ALA A 182 0.51 18.21 8.27
C ALA A 182 0.92 17.59 9.62
N SER A 183 0.37 16.43 9.95
CA SER A 183 0.67 15.69 11.18
C SER A 183 2.13 15.20 11.21
N ALA A 184 2.62 14.62 10.12
CA ALA A 184 4.00 14.18 9.98
C ALA A 184 5.00 15.35 10.11
N LYS A 185 4.71 16.46 9.44
CA LYS A 185 5.53 17.69 9.53
C LYS A 185 5.55 18.24 10.96
N ALA A 186 4.40 18.25 11.65
CA ALA A 186 4.32 18.69 13.04
C ALA A 186 5.11 17.76 14.00
N ALA A 187 5.25 16.48 13.66
CA ALA A 187 6.06 15.51 14.39
C ALA A 187 7.57 15.57 14.04
N GLY A 188 7.97 16.39 13.07
CA GLY A 188 9.35 16.45 12.58
C GLY A 188 9.75 15.30 11.65
N ASP A 189 8.80 14.48 11.21
CA ASP A 189 9.08 13.39 10.28
C ASP A 189 9.32 13.93 8.86
N PRO A 190 10.26 13.34 8.09
CA PRO A 190 10.48 13.70 6.70
C PRO A 190 9.26 13.32 5.85
N VAL A 191 8.59 14.32 5.27
CA VAL A 191 7.40 14.14 4.43
C VAL A 191 7.43 15.06 3.22
N THR A 192 7.11 14.49 2.06
CA THR A 192 6.87 15.24 0.82
C THR A 192 5.39 15.12 0.49
N ALA A 193 4.71 16.23 0.23
CA ALA A 193 3.33 16.26 -0.21
C ALA A 193 3.28 16.68 -1.69
N LEU A 194 2.72 15.83 -2.57
CA LEU A 194 2.62 16.09 -4.00
C LEU A 194 1.17 16.29 -4.42
N ASN A 195 0.82 17.52 -4.79
CA ASN A 195 -0.48 17.79 -5.41
C ASN A 195 -0.45 17.45 -6.91
N LEU A 196 -1.09 16.36 -7.29
CA LEU A 196 -1.17 15.90 -8.68
C LEU A 196 -2.45 16.46 -9.32
N LYS A 197 -2.33 17.64 -9.92
CA LYS A 197 -3.46 18.31 -10.58
C LYS A 197 -4.06 17.41 -11.66
N GLY A 198 -5.39 17.30 -11.68
CA GLY A 198 -6.10 16.51 -12.69
C GLY A 198 -6.14 15.00 -12.41
N ALA A 199 -5.50 14.52 -11.34
CA ALA A 199 -5.54 13.10 -10.99
C ALA A 199 -6.78 12.77 -10.14
N GLY A 200 -7.55 11.78 -10.57
CA GLY A 200 -8.55 11.12 -9.74
C GLY A 200 -7.97 9.92 -8.99
N HIS A 201 -8.84 9.03 -8.52
CA HIS A 201 -8.42 7.93 -7.66
C HIS A 201 -7.47 6.95 -8.36
N PHE A 202 -7.71 6.63 -9.63
CA PHE A 202 -7.02 5.54 -10.34
C PHE A 202 -5.89 6.03 -11.25
N GLU A 203 -5.87 7.30 -11.62
CA GLU A 203 -4.77 7.93 -12.36
C GLU A 203 -3.43 7.83 -11.61
N LEU A 204 -3.49 7.64 -10.29
CA LEU A 204 -2.33 7.41 -9.44
C LEU A 204 -1.67 6.04 -9.65
N ILE A 205 -2.37 5.11 -10.31
CA ILE A 205 -1.91 3.74 -10.57
C ILE A 205 -2.13 3.30 -12.03
N ASP A 206 -2.24 4.26 -12.94
CA ASP A 206 -2.25 3.99 -14.39
C ASP A 206 -0.88 4.39 -14.97
N PRO A 207 -0.09 3.43 -15.51
CA PRO A 207 1.20 3.74 -16.11
C PRO A 207 1.18 4.76 -17.24
N LYS A 208 0.01 5.01 -17.85
CA LYS A 208 -0.16 5.98 -18.94
C LYS A 208 -0.54 7.37 -18.44
N ALA A 209 -0.92 7.51 -17.17
CA ALA A 209 -1.34 8.78 -16.62
C ALA A 209 -0.14 9.67 -16.28
N PRO A 210 -0.21 11.00 -16.54
CA PRO A 210 0.83 11.94 -16.13
C PRO A 210 1.14 11.92 -14.63
N ALA A 211 0.11 11.64 -13.80
CA ALA A 211 0.24 11.51 -12.36
C ALA A 211 1.18 10.37 -11.96
N TRP A 212 1.09 9.22 -12.63
CA TRP A 212 1.97 8.09 -12.38
C TRP A 212 3.44 8.40 -12.70
N ALA A 213 3.72 9.14 -13.78
CA ALA A 213 5.10 9.52 -14.11
C ALA A 213 5.78 10.26 -12.95
N VAL A 214 5.04 11.15 -12.27
CA VAL A 214 5.53 11.85 -11.07
C VAL A 214 5.72 10.88 -9.90
N ILE A 215 4.75 10.00 -9.64
CA ILE A 215 4.83 9.01 -8.55
C ILE A 215 6.01 8.05 -8.76
N LYS A 216 6.18 7.53 -9.98
CA LYS A 216 7.28 6.65 -10.37
C LYS A 216 8.63 7.30 -10.13
N ALA A 217 8.80 8.55 -10.56
CA ALA A 217 10.03 9.30 -10.34
C ALA A 217 10.36 9.44 -8.84
N GLN A 218 9.33 9.64 -8.01
CA GLN A 218 9.49 9.75 -6.56
C GLN A 218 9.85 8.43 -5.91
N ILE A 219 9.20 7.32 -6.29
CA ILE A 219 9.58 5.98 -5.85
C ILE A 219 11.04 5.69 -6.20
N LYS A 220 11.48 6.03 -7.42
CA LYS A 220 12.87 5.82 -7.85
C LYS A 220 13.85 6.68 -7.07
N SER A 221 13.54 7.95 -6.81
CA SER A 221 14.41 8.84 -6.04
C SER A 221 14.63 8.41 -4.59
N LEU A 222 13.78 7.51 -4.07
CA LEU A 222 13.94 6.91 -2.74
C LEU A 222 14.77 5.63 -2.77
N LEU A 223 15.04 5.12 -3.98
CA LEU A 223 15.84 3.95 -4.27
C LEU A 223 17.24 4.32 -4.82
N ASP A 224 17.58 5.60 -4.91
CA ASP A 224 18.87 6.10 -5.35
C ASP A 224 19.68 6.61 -4.14
#